data_AF-S4RVP5-F1
#
_entry.id   AF-S4RVP5-F1
#
_cell.length_a   1.000
_cell.length_b   1.000
_cell.length_c   1.000
_cell.angle_alpha   90.00
_cell.angle_beta   90.00
_cell.angle_gamma   90.00
#
_symmetry.space_group_name_H-M   'P 1'
#
loop_
_entity.id
_entity.type
_entity.pdbx_description
1 polymer ?
#
loop_
_entity_poly.entity_id
_entity_poly.type
_entity_poly.pdbx_seq_one_letter_code
_entity_poly.pdbx_strand_id
1 'polypeptide(L)'
;QWFGDLVTPMWWEDVWLKEGFAHYFEYLGTDFLYPHWNMETQRFLIDDLHDIMLPDGLCSSHPISQDVSQPEDISRVFDWIAYKKGAALIRMLANFMGKASFKKGLQDYLKTYMFGNAGRDDLWNTLSKETRCCNNGDTHNIREVMDIWTLQMGYPVVTINRDAGPDCKLRISQEHFLYSADVNANCQNDSLYLFVSLVYMQIKLSEYHLWQIISKAFVKIFHVIGSDWLLGNINQTGYFRVNYDLQNWEQLVKQLTTDHRVLPIIHTTKLIH
;
A
#
# COMPACT_ATOMS: atom_id res chain seq x y z
N GLN A 1 -17.26 -14.42 -9.41
CA GLN A 1 -17.53 -14.55 -10.87
C GLN A 1 -16.22 -14.60 -11.67
N TRP A 2 -15.41 -13.53 -11.71
CA TRP A 2 -14.11 -13.59 -12.40
C TRP A 2 -13.00 -14.16 -11.52
N PHE A 3 -12.62 -13.44 -10.46
CA PHE A 3 -11.63 -13.89 -9.48
C PHE A 3 -12.29 -14.86 -8.49
N GLY A 4 -11.88 -16.13 -8.50
CA GLY A 4 -12.41 -17.18 -7.64
C GLY A 4 -13.27 -18.24 -8.33
N ASP A 5 -13.96 -17.91 -9.43
CA ASP A 5 -14.74 -18.88 -10.21
C ASP A 5 -14.12 -19.10 -11.59
N LEU A 6 -14.05 -18.06 -12.43
CA LEU A 6 -13.45 -18.16 -13.77
C LEU A 6 -11.96 -18.48 -13.71
N VAL A 7 -11.24 -17.86 -12.78
CA VAL A 7 -9.86 -18.20 -12.45
C VAL A 7 -9.80 -18.47 -10.96
N THR A 8 -9.45 -19.70 -10.60
CA THR A 8 -9.44 -20.16 -9.20
C THR A 8 -8.00 -20.18 -8.67
N PRO A 9 -7.73 -19.77 -7.41
CA PRO A 9 -6.41 -19.96 -6.82
C PRO A 9 -5.94 -21.42 -6.95
N MET A 10 -4.63 -21.64 -7.17
CA MET A 10 -4.08 -23.00 -7.22
C MET A 10 -4.24 -23.74 -5.90
N TRP A 11 -4.08 -23.02 -4.79
CA TRP A 11 -4.23 -23.55 -3.45
C TRP A 11 -4.67 -22.45 -2.47
N TRP A 12 -5.02 -22.84 -1.26
CA TRP A 12 -5.49 -21.94 -0.21
C TRP A 12 -4.43 -20.97 0.31
N GLU A 13 -3.15 -21.24 0.05
CA GLU A 13 -2.04 -20.34 0.39
C GLU A 13 -2.23 -18.93 -0.19
N ASP A 14 -2.81 -18.83 -1.39
CA ASP A 14 -3.08 -17.57 -2.08
C ASP A 14 -4.58 -17.25 -2.13
N VAL A 15 -5.34 -17.63 -1.10
CA VAL A 15 -6.79 -17.35 -1.04
C VAL A 15 -7.13 -15.86 -1.18
N TRP A 16 -6.20 -14.98 -0.79
CA TRP A 16 -6.32 -13.53 -0.96
C TRP A 16 -6.44 -13.08 -2.43
N LEU A 17 -5.98 -13.89 -3.41
CA LEU A 17 -6.21 -13.63 -4.84
C LEU A 17 -7.70 -13.66 -5.21
N LYS A 18 -8.49 -14.39 -4.43
CA LYS A 18 -9.94 -14.39 -4.55
C LYS A 18 -10.53 -13.28 -3.68
N GLU A 19 -10.29 -13.36 -2.37
CA GLU A 19 -11.00 -12.52 -1.40
C GLU A 19 -10.56 -11.06 -1.47
N GLY A 20 -9.25 -10.79 -1.57
CA GLY A 20 -8.73 -9.44 -1.71
C GLY A 20 -9.18 -8.74 -2.99
N PHE A 21 -9.25 -9.46 -4.12
CA PHE A 21 -9.76 -8.89 -5.38
C PHE A 21 -11.27 -8.64 -5.32
N ALA A 22 -12.05 -9.57 -4.77
CA ALA A 22 -13.48 -9.38 -4.57
C ALA A 22 -13.74 -8.14 -3.70
N HIS A 23 -13.03 -8.04 -2.58
CA HIS A 23 -13.15 -6.93 -1.62
C HIS A 23 -12.71 -5.60 -2.24
N TYR A 24 -11.61 -5.57 -3.02
CA TYR A 24 -11.22 -4.36 -3.77
C TYR A 24 -12.29 -3.93 -4.78
N PHE A 25 -12.82 -4.88 -5.57
CA PHE A 25 -13.84 -4.57 -6.58
C PHE A 25 -15.22 -4.24 -6.00
N GLU A 26 -15.51 -4.63 -4.75
CA GLU A 26 -16.71 -4.18 -4.04
C GLU A 26 -16.74 -2.66 -3.95
N TYR A 27 -15.65 -2.04 -3.50
CA TYR A 27 -15.56 -0.57 -3.39
C TYR A 27 -15.55 0.10 -4.75
N LEU A 28 -14.77 -0.40 -5.71
CA LEU A 28 -14.71 0.19 -7.05
C LEU A 28 -16.05 0.08 -7.78
N GLY A 29 -16.71 -1.07 -7.70
CA GLY A 29 -17.99 -1.31 -8.33
C GLY A 29 -19.10 -0.47 -7.71
N THR A 30 -19.13 -0.39 -6.38
CA THR A 30 -20.11 0.43 -5.67
C THR A 30 -19.90 1.92 -5.91
N ASP A 31 -18.65 2.39 -5.91
CA ASP A 31 -18.32 3.79 -6.23
C ASP A 31 -18.69 4.15 -7.68
N PHE A 32 -18.47 3.23 -8.63
CA PHE A 32 -18.89 3.43 -10.01
C PHE A 32 -20.42 3.55 -10.17
N LEU A 33 -21.19 2.74 -9.45
CA LEU A 33 -22.65 2.76 -9.49
C LEU A 33 -23.26 3.91 -8.69
N TYR A 34 -22.62 4.28 -7.58
CA TYR A 34 -23.07 5.32 -6.65
C TYR A 34 -21.94 6.31 -6.31
N PRO A 35 -21.51 7.18 -7.26
CA PRO A 35 -20.32 8.03 -7.09
C PRO A 35 -20.40 9.01 -5.92
N HIS A 36 -21.61 9.38 -5.48
CA HIS A 36 -21.81 10.29 -4.37
C HIS A 36 -21.55 9.66 -2.99
N TRP A 37 -21.37 8.33 -2.93
CA TRP A 37 -21.11 7.62 -1.67
C TRP A 37 -19.62 7.65 -1.28
N ASN A 38 -18.72 7.99 -2.21
CA ASN A 38 -17.27 8.04 -1.99
C ASN A 38 -16.72 6.72 -1.39
N MET A 39 -17.14 5.59 -1.96
CA MET A 39 -16.80 4.27 -1.42
C MET A 39 -15.30 4.01 -1.56
N GLU A 40 -14.73 4.21 -2.75
CA GLU A 40 -13.29 3.96 -2.99
C GLU A 40 -12.40 5.01 -2.32
N THR A 41 -12.81 6.28 -2.36
CA THR A 41 -11.95 7.39 -1.93
C THR A 41 -12.03 7.69 -0.44
N GLN A 42 -13.13 7.36 0.25
CA GLN A 42 -13.30 7.64 1.68
C GLN A 42 -13.60 6.39 2.50
N ARG A 43 -14.63 5.63 2.13
CA ARG A 43 -15.11 4.50 2.96
C ARG A 43 -14.05 3.41 3.10
N PHE A 44 -13.40 3.04 1.99
CA PHE A 44 -12.30 2.05 1.96
C PHE A 44 -11.19 2.39 2.96
N LEU A 45 -10.85 3.68 3.10
CA LEU A 45 -9.76 4.09 3.97
C LEU A 45 -10.08 3.82 5.45
N ILE A 46 -11.29 4.13 5.87
CA ILE A 46 -11.70 4.01 7.28
C ILE A 46 -12.03 2.55 7.61
N ASP A 47 -12.83 1.91 6.77
CA ASP A 47 -13.41 0.61 7.07
C ASP A 47 -12.43 -0.55 6.86
N ASP A 48 -11.47 -0.37 5.95
CA ASP A 48 -10.52 -1.42 5.61
C ASP A 48 -9.08 -1.02 5.87
N LEU A 49 -8.58 0.05 5.24
CA LEU A 49 -7.16 0.39 5.30
C LEU A 49 -6.70 0.63 6.74
N HIS A 50 -7.35 1.55 7.45
CA HIS A 50 -6.99 1.88 8.83
C HIS A 50 -7.37 0.76 9.80
N ASP A 51 -8.51 0.09 9.57
CA ASP A 51 -8.96 -1.01 10.41
C ASP A 51 -7.98 -2.19 10.39
N ILE A 52 -7.50 -2.62 9.22
CA ILE A 52 -6.58 -3.75 9.10
C ILE A 52 -5.15 -3.41 9.55
N MET A 53 -4.75 -2.14 9.44
CA MET A 53 -3.46 -1.68 9.95
C MET A 53 -3.34 -1.83 11.48
N LEU A 54 -4.44 -1.93 12.23
CA LEU A 54 -4.41 -2.16 13.67
C LEU A 54 -3.86 -3.57 14.02
N PRO A 55 -4.51 -4.69 13.63
CA PRO A 55 -4.00 -6.03 13.90
C PRO A 55 -2.73 -6.36 13.12
N ASP A 56 -2.52 -5.78 11.92
CA ASP A 56 -1.30 -6.02 11.13
C ASP A 56 -0.07 -5.31 11.73
N GLY A 57 -0.26 -4.35 12.63
CA GLY A 57 0.82 -3.72 13.41
C GLY A 57 1.19 -4.48 14.71
N LEU A 58 0.66 -5.69 14.91
CA LEU A 58 0.93 -6.53 16.07
C LEU A 58 1.85 -7.70 15.70
N CYS A 59 2.63 -8.19 16.66
CA CYS A 59 3.48 -9.38 16.45
C CYS A 59 2.69 -10.66 16.15
N SER A 60 1.39 -10.68 16.44
CA SER A 60 0.48 -11.79 16.13
C SER A 60 -0.03 -11.79 14.69
N SER A 61 0.37 -10.80 13.87
CA SER A 61 0.04 -10.78 12.44
C SER A 61 0.74 -11.92 11.68
N HIS A 62 0.43 -12.04 10.40
CA HIS A 62 1.04 -13.00 9.50
C HIS A 62 1.13 -12.44 8.06
N PRO A 63 1.97 -13.04 7.20
CA PRO A 63 1.96 -12.77 5.76
C PRO A 63 0.58 -13.07 5.14
N ILE A 64 0.26 -12.43 4.02
CA ILE A 64 -1.01 -12.69 3.34
C ILE A 64 -1.00 -14.03 2.57
N SER A 65 0.16 -14.41 2.01
CA SER A 65 0.38 -15.75 1.49
C SER A 65 0.92 -16.63 2.61
N GLN A 66 0.19 -17.69 2.96
CA GLN A 66 0.51 -18.57 4.10
C GLN A 66 0.55 -20.03 3.69
N ASP A 67 1.54 -20.78 4.17
CA ASP A 67 1.56 -22.23 3.97
C ASP A 67 0.30 -22.89 4.57
N VAL A 68 -0.44 -23.61 3.74
CA VAL A 68 -1.63 -24.38 4.14
C VAL A 68 -1.37 -25.86 3.88
N SER A 69 -1.25 -26.64 4.96
CA SER A 69 -0.90 -28.06 4.87
C SER A 69 -2.00 -28.98 5.38
N GLN A 70 -2.77 -28.55 6.38
CA GLN A 70 -3.86 -29.32 6.99
C GLN A 70 -5.22 -28.66 6.74
N PRO A 71 -6.33 -29.43 6.76
CA PRO A 71 -7.67 -28.87 6.59
C PRO A 71 -8.01 -27.75 7.59
N GLU A 72 -7.50 -27.85 8.82
CA GLU A 72 -7.73 -26.84 9.87
C GLU A 72 -7.08 -25.49 9.52
N ASP A 73 -5.95 -25.51 8.81
CA ASP A 73 -5.25 -24.31 8.33
C ASP A 73 -6.10 -23.50 7.34
N ILE A 74 -7.00 -24.17 6.60
CA ILE A 74 -7.84 -23.50 5.61
C ILE A 74 -8.69 -22.42 6.28
N SER A 75 -9.30 -22.73 7.42
CA SER A 75 -10.14 -21.77 8.14
C SER A 75 -9.36 -20.54 8.63
N ARG A 76 -8.07 -20.73 8.92
CA ARG A 76 -7.16 -19.68 9.41
C ARG A 76 -6.76 -18.68 8.34
N VAL A 77 -6.70 -19.10 7.06
CA VAL A 77 -6.35 -18.18 5.96
C VAL A 77 -7.53 -17.34 5.47
N PHE A 78 -8.76 -17.65 5.90
CA PHE A 78 -9.94 -16.81 5.68
C PHE A 78 -10.12 -15.79 6.80
N ASP A 79 -9.15 -14.88 6.92
CA ASP A 79 -9.12 -13.86 7.97
C ASP A 79 -9.10 -12.44 7.38
N TRP A 80 -9.19 -11.42 8.23
CA TRP A 80 -9.22 -10.03 7.74
C TRP A 80 -7.96 -9.61 6.97
N ILE A 81 -6.82 -10.28 7.16
CA ILE A 81 -5.61 -10.03 6.36
C ILE A 81 -5.84 -10.43 4.89
N ALA A 82 -6.41 -11.60 4.62
CA ALA A 82 -6.72 -12.03 3.25
C ALA A 82 -7.70 -11.09 2.51
N TYR A 83 -8.66 -10.52 3.23
CA TYR A 83 -9.68 -9.63 2.65
C TYR A 83 -9.18 -8.18 2.58
N LYS A 84 -8.91 -7.55 3.72
CA LYS A 84 -8.66 -6.10 3.83
C LYS A 84 -7.24 -5.72 3.42
N LYS A 85 -6.22 -6.43 3.94
CA LYS A 85 -4.83 -6.21 3.50
C LYS A 85 -4.69 -6.60 2.03
N GLY A 86 -5.30 -7.70 1.60
CA GLY A 86 -5.38 -8.10 0.20
C GLY A 86 -5.90 -6.98 -0.70
N ALA A 87 -7.06 -6.43 -0.37
CA ALA A 87 -7.64 -5.31 -1.12
C ALA A 87 -6.75 -4.06 -1.10
N ALA A 88 -6.15 -3.73 0.04
CA ALA A 88 -5.27 -2.57 0.17
C ALA A 88 -4.00 -2.69 -0.68
N LEU A 89 -3.39 -3.87 -0.73
CA LEU A 89 -2.23 -4.16 -1.58
C LEU A 89 -2.60 -4.13 -3.07
N ILE A 90 -3.77 -4.64 -3.45
CA ILE A 90 -4.27 -4.57 -4.82
C ILE A 90 -4.52 -3.12 -5.23
N ARG A 91 -5.14 -2.31 -4.35
CA ARG A 91 -5.34 -0.87 -4.57
C ARG A 91 -4.00 -0.14 -4.72
N MET A 92 -3.02 -0.45 -3.88
CA MET A 92 -1.67 0.11 -3.99
C MET A 92 -1.03 -0.25 -5.33
N LEU A 93 -1.11 -1.52 -5.75
CA LEU A 93 -0.57 -1.99 -7.02
C LEU A 93 -1.28 -1.36 -8.23
N ALA A 94 -2.60 -1.19 -8.18
CA ALA A 94 -3.37 -0.54 -9.24
C ALA A 94 -2.97 0.95 -9.40
N ASN A 95 -2.69 1.64 -8.29
CA ASN A 95 -2.15 2.99 -8.32
C ASN A 95 -0.70 3.01 -8.84
N PHE A 96 0.13 2.03 -8.45
CA PHE A 96 1.51 1.90 -8.91
C PHE A 96 1.64 1.67 -10.41
N MET A 97 0.82 0.79 -10.97
CA MET A 97 0.83 0.49 -12.40
C MET A 97 0.08 1.54 -13.24
N GLY A 98 -0.78 2.32 -12.61
CA GLY A 98 -1.79 3.12 -13.29
C GLY A 98 -2.98 2.28 -13.76
N LYS A 99 -4.18 2.89 -13.71
CA LYS A 99 -5.46 2.19 -13.94
C LYS A 99 -5.52 1.47 -15.31
N ALA A 100 -4.95 2.06 -16.36
CA ALA A 100 -4.98 1.50 -17.70
C ALA A 100 -4.16 0.20 -17.80
N SER A 101 -2.90 0.24 -17.38
CA SER A 101 -1.99 -0.92 -17.42
C SER A 101 -2.44 -2.02 -16.45
N PHE A 102 -2.91 -1.63 -15.26
CA PHE A 102 -3.48 -2.59 -14.30
C PHE A 102 -4.70 -3.31 -14.90
N LYS A 103 -5.65 -2.58 -15.47
CA LYS A 103 -6.83 -3.17 -16.12
C LYS A 103 -6.44 -4.10 -17.28
N LYS A 104 -5.51 -3.67 -18.12
CA LYS A 104 -5.02 -4.47 -19.26
C LYS A 104 -4.35 -5.77 -18.77
N GLY A 105 -3.50 -5.68 -17.76
CA GLY A 105 -2.84 -6.84 -17.16
C GLY A 105 -3.82 -7.83 -16.54
N LEU A 106 -4.86 -7.35 -15.86
CA LEU A 106 -5.93 -8.22 -15.35
C LEU A 106 -6.73 -8.88 -16.47
N GLN A 107 -7.02 -8.17 -17.56
CA GLN A 107 -7.70 -8.77 -18.71
C GLN A 107 -6.87 -9.90 -19.34
N ASP A 108 -5.57 -9.70 -19.45
CA ASP A 108 -4.67 -10.71 -20.01
C ASP A 108 -4.48 -11.89 -19.06
N TYR A 109 -4.45 -11.65 -17.75
CA TYR A 109 -4.45 -12.70 -16.72
C TYR A 109 -5.73 -13.54 -16.82
N LEU A 110 -6.90 -12.91 -16.80
CA LEU A 110 -8.17 -13.62 -16.89
C LEU A 110 -8.29 -14.43 -18.18
N LYS A 111 -7.87 -13.88 -19.33
CA LYS A 111 -7.89 -14.61 -20.61
C LYS A 111 -6.94 -15.80 -20.64
N THR A 112 -5.78 -15.67 -20.00
CA THR A 112 -4.74 -16.70 -20.00
C THR A 112 -5.14 -17.89 -19.13
N TYR A 113 -5.74 -17.63 -17.97
CA TYR A 113 -6.03 -18.64 -16.95
C TYR A 113 -7.52 -19.00 -16.82
N MET A 114 -8.38 -18.50 -17.71
CA MET A 114 -9.82 -18.80 -17.65
C MET A 114 -10.10 -20.30 -17.68
N PHE A 115 -11.05 -20.73 -16.85
CA PHE A 115 -11.44 -22.12 -16.62
C PHE A 115 -10.34 -23.00 -16.02
N GLY A 116 -9.33 -22.38 -15.40
CA GLY A 116 -8.23 -23.08 -14.76
C GLY A 116 -7.83 -22.46 -13.42
N ASN A 117 -6.62 -22.82 -13.00
CA ASN A 117 -6.02 -22.35 -11.76
C ASN A 117 -4.84 -21.43 -12.04
N ALA A 118 -4.60 -20.48 -11.13
CA ALA A 118 -3.45 -19.60 -11.16
C ALA A 118 -2.99 -19.26 -9.75
N GLY A 119 -1.68 -19.19 -9.56
CA GLY A 119 -1.06 -18.75 -8.30
C GLY A 119 -0.69 -17.28 -8.33
N ARG A 120 -0.08 -16.80 -7.25
CA ARG A 120 0.43 -15.43 -7.14
C ARG A 120 1.49 -15.12 -8.20
N ASP A 121 2.39 -16.05 -8.47
CA ASP A 121 3.45 -15.90 -9.49
C ASP A 121 2.86 -15.69 -10.90
N ASP A 122 1.76 -16.36 -11.24
CA ASP A 122 1.06 -16.20 -12.52
C ASP A 122 0.50 -14.78 -12.69
N LEU A 123 -0.08 -14.23 -11.62
CA LEU A 123 -0.56 -12.86 -11.58
C LEU A 123 0.61 -11.88 -11.78
N TRP A 124 1.68 -12.02 -11.00
CA TRP A 124 2.87 -11.15 -11.08
C TRP A 124 3.53 -11.19 -12.44
N ASN A 125 3.69 -12.38 -13.02
CA ASN A 125 4.25 -12.56 -14.36
C ASN A 125 3.40 -11.88 -15.43
N THR A 126 2.06 -11.91 -15.27
CA THR A 126 1.17 -11.27 -16.22
C THR A 126 1.18 -9.75 -16.08
N LEU A 127 1.08 -9.23 -14.85
CA LEU A 127 1.13 -7.79 -14.60
C LEU A 127 2.49 -7.17 -14.96
N SER A 128 3.59 -7.90 -14.77
CA SER A 128 4.94 -7.45 -15.14
C SER A 128 5.13 -7.26 -16.65
N LYS A 129 4.28 -7.86 -17.49
CA LYS A 129 4.34 -7.64 -18.95
C LYS A 129 3.85 -6.24 -19.31
N GLU A 130 2.86 -5.72 -18.59
CA GLU A 130 2.28 -4.40 -18.82
C GLU A 130 3.14 -3.26 -18.24
N THR A 131 3.80 -3.48 -17.10
CA THR A 131 4.66 -2.45 -16.50
C THR A 131 5.91 -2.15 -17.31
N ARG A 132 6.41 -3.12 -18.09
CA ARG A 132 7.52 -2.91 -19.04
C ARG A 132 7.19 -1.90 -20.14
N CYS A 133 5.91 -1.65 -20.41
CA CYS A 133 5.48 -0.80 -21.52
C CYS A 133 5.11 0.64 -21.11
N CYS A 134 4.94 0.94 -19.82
CA CYS A 134 4.18 2.14 -19.41
C CYS A 134 4.88 3.13 -18.47
N ASN A 135 6.05 2.81 -17.89
CA ASN A 135 6.72 3.70 -16.92
C ASN A 135 8.03 4.28 -17.44
N ASN A 136 8.00 5.33 -18.29
CA ASN A 136 9.13 6.24 -18.58
C ASN A 136 10.55 5.60 -18.76
N GLY A 137 10.65 4.32 -19.15
CA GLY A 137 11.91 3.56 -19.24
C GLY A 137 12.31 2.74 -18.01
N ASP A 138 11.66 2.89 -16.86
CA ASP A 138 11.96 2.13 -15.64
C ASP A 138 11.18 0.81 -15.60
N THR A 139 11.86 -0.29 -15.96
CA THR A 139 11.32 -1.64 -15.85
C THR A 139 11.40 -2.13 -14.41
N HIS A 140 10.29 -2.05 -13.69
CA HIS A 140 10.15 -2.66 -12.36
C HIS A 140 9.50 -4.04 -12.45
N ASN A 141 10.13 -5.04 -11.85
CA ASN A 141 9.57 -6.38 -11.73
C ASN A 141 8.50 -6.39 -10.63
N ILE A 142 7.22 -6.59 -10.99
CA ILE A 142 6.11 -6.57 -10.03
C ILE A 142 6.28 -7.65 -8.97
N ARG A 143 6.86 -8.80 -9.36
CA ARG A 143 7.15 -9.87 -8.41
C ARG A 143 8.07 -9.41 -7.30
N GLU A 144 9.20 -8.80 -7.63
CA GLU A 144 10.17 -8.33 -6.63
C GLU A 144 9.56 -7.33 -5.66
N VAL A 145 8.67 -6.45 -6.14
CA VAL A 145 7.97 -5.47 -5.31
C VAL A 145 6.91 -6.15 -4.44
N MET A 146 6.06 -6.98 -5.02
CA MET A 146 4.89 -7.53 -4.33
C MET A 146 5.21 -8.74 -3.45
N ASP A 147 6.31 -9.45 -3.70
CA ASP A 147 6.78 -10.53 -2.83
C ASP A 147 7.09 -10.00 -1.42
N ILE A 148 7.65 -8.79 -1.31
CA ILE A 148 7.86 -8.11 -0.03
C ILE A 148 6.54 -7.94 0.72
N TRP A 149 5.51 -7.47 0.04
CA TRP A 149 4.22 -7.15 0.66
C TRP A 149 3.37 -8.39 0.95
N THR A 150 3.61 -9.49 0.24
CA THR A 150 2.79 -10.69 0.34
C THR A 150 3.41 -11.79 1.21
N LEU A 151 4.73 -11.90 1.24
CA LEU A 151 5.46 -12.93 1.99
C LEU A 151 5.91 -12.48 3.38
N GLN A 152 5.61 -11.24 3.77
CA GLN A 152 5.97 -10.68 5.06
C GLN A 152 4.75 -10.14 5.78
N MET A 153 4.74 -10.26 7.11
CA MET A 153 3.71 -9.66 7.95
C MET A 153 3.94 -8.16 8.11
N GLY A 154 2.89 -7.45 8.50
CA GLY A 154 2.98 -6.03 8.83
C GLY A 154 3.21 -5.11 7.63
N TYR A 155 3.66 -3.91 7.96
CA TYR A 155 3.84 -2.78 7.06
C TYR A 155 4.83 -1.75 7.65
N PRO A 156 5.42 -0.86 6.84
CA PRO A 156 6.37 0.10 7.36
C PRO A 156 5.70 1.35 7.94
N VAL A 157 6.44 2.04 8.79
CA VAL A 157 6.34 3.48 8.93
C VAL A 157 7.49 4.14 8.16
N VAL A 158 7.14 5.14 7.35
CA VAL A 158 8.07 5.94 6.56
C VAL A 158 8.27 7.27 7.25
N THR A 159 9.49 7.54 7.70
CA THR A 159 9.86 8.81 8.33
C THR A 159 10.48 9.74 7.29
N ILE A 160 9.91 10.93 7.14
CA ILE A 160 10.37 11.97 6.23
C ILE A 160 10.88 13.15 7.07
N ASN A 161 12.19 13.35 7.06
CA ASN A 161 12.86 14.40 7.82
C ASN A 161 13.51 15.43 6.90
N ARG A 162 13.47 16.70 7.31
CA ARG A 162 14.26 17.77 6.70
C ARG A 162 15.66 17.81 7.31
N ASP A 163 16.69 17.77 6.47
CA ASP A 163 18.06 18.06 6.93
C ASP A 163 18.22 19.58 7.11
N ALA A 164 18.82 19.96 8.25
CA ALA A 164 19.20 21.33 8.56
C ALA A 164 20.41 21.77 7.72
N GLY A 165 20.20 22.11 6.46
CA GLY A 165 21.23 22.59 5.55
C GLY A 165 20.69 23.59 4.52
N PRO A 166 21.58 24.37 3.86
CA PRO A 166 21.18 25.42 2.91
C PRO A 166 20.39 24.89 1.70
N ASP A 167 20.54 23.60 1.37
CA ASP A 167 19.86 22.95 0.24
C ASP A 167 18.56 22.21 0.61
N CYS A 168 18.05 22.34 1.86
CA CYS A 168 16.82 21.70 2.36
C CYS A 168 16.62 20.25 1.87
N LYS A 169 17.58 19.36 2.16
CA LYS A 169 17.55 17.96 1.73
C LYS A 169 16.48 17.18 2.50
N LEU A 170 15.81 16.22 1.85
CA LEU A 170 14.88 15.32 2.53
C LEU A 170 15.53 13.96 2.76
N ARG A 171 15.56 13.54 4.01
CA ARG A 171 15.96 12.20 4.39
C ARG A 171 14.72 11.35 4.61
N ILE A 172 14.61 10.26 3.84
CA ILE A 172 13.50 9.32 3.95
C ILE A 172 14.04 7.99 4.47
N SER A 173 13.52 7.54 5.59
CA SER A 173 13.81 6.23 6.15
C SER A 173 12.53 5.46 6.37
N GLN A 174 12.66 4.14 6.48
CA GLN A 174 11.55 3.27 6.81
C GLN A 174 11.99 2.24 7.84
N GLU A 175 11.02 1.75 8.60
CA GLU A 175 11.17 0.68 9.56
C GLU A 175 9.84 -0.07 9.68
N HIS A 176 9.90 -1.33 10.13
CA HIS A 176 8.69 -2.10 10.38
C HIS A 176 7.89 -1.46 11.52
N PHE A 177 6.64 -1.11 11.25
CA PHE A 177 5.77 -0.53 12.26
C PHE A 177 5.21 -1.61 13.20
N LEU A 178 5.42 -1.44 14.50
CA LEU A 178 4.83 -2.25 15.55
C LEU A 178 4.30 -1.36 16.66
N TYR A 179 3.16 -1.73 17.25
CA TYR A 179 2.65 -1.05 18.44
C TYR A 179 3.55 -1.34 19.67
N SER A 180 3.71 -0.36 20.58
CA SER A 180 4.75 -0.39 21.62
C SER A 180 4.68 -1.55 22.61
N ALA A 181 3.53 -2.22 22.73
CA ALA A 181 3.37 -3.41 23.55
C ALA A 181 4.21 -4.60 23.04
N ASP A 182 4.53 -4.59 21.74
CA ASP A 182 5.05 -5.73 20.99
C ASP A 182 6.53 -5.61 20.60
N VAL A 183 7.14 -4.42 20.76
CA VAL A 183 8.59 -4.20 20.51
C VAL A 183 9.45 -5.13 21.38
N ASN A 184 8.96 -5.53 22.55
CA ASN A 184 9.65 -6.43 23.48
C ASN A 184 9.48 -7.93 23.15
N ALA A 185 8.63 -8.29 22.18
CA ALA A 185 8.30 -9.68 21.86
C ALA A 185 9.24 -10.33 20.81
N ASN A 186 10.35 -9.67 20.43
CA ASN A 186 11.36 -10.18 19.48
C ASN A 186 10.82 -10.59 18.09
N CYS A 187 9.67 -10.07 17.65
CA CYS A 187 9.16 -10.32 16.30
C CYS A 187 9.78 -9.42 15.21
N GLN A 188 10.65 -8.49 15.60
CA GLN A 188 11.48 -7.71 14.67
C GLN A 188 12.62 -8.56 14.15
N ASN A 189 12.48 -9.06 12.93
CA ASN A 189 13.60 -9.49 12.13
C ASN A 189 13.99 -8.37 11.14
N ASP A 190 14.81 -7.42 11.60
CA ASP A 190 15.30 -6.26 10.83
C ASP A 190 16.05 -6.61 9.52
N SER A 191 16.32 -7.89 9.31
CA SER A 191 16.95 -8.42 8.09
C SER A 191 15.94 -8.77 6.99
N LEU A 192 14.66 -8.93 7.32
CA LEU A 192 13.63 -9.39 6.38
C LEU A 192 12.87 -8.26 5.71
N TYR A 193 12.72 -7.11 6.38
CA TYR A 193 11.82 -6.06 5.94
C TYR A 193 12.44 -5.12 4.91
N LEU A 194 11.94 -5.17 3.67
CA LEU A 194 12.37 -4.34 2.54
C LEU A 194 11.19 -3.59 1.96
N PHE A 195 10.62 -2.58 2.60
CA PHE A 195 9.33 -2.06 2.15
C PHE A 195 9.40 -1.05 1.01
N VAL A 196 8.70 -1.33 -0.09
CA VAL A 196 8.65 -0.41 -1.23
C VAL A 196 7.66 0.73 -0.97
N SER A 197 8.15 1.84 -0.43
CA SER A 197 7.29 2.97 -0.08
C SER A 197 7.17 3.99 -1.20
N LEU A 198 5.97 4.09 -1.77
CA LEU A 198 5.62 5.05 -2.80
C LEU A 198 5.27 6.40 -2.18
N VAL A 199 6.27 7.25 -1.98
CA VAL A 199 6.05 8.54 -1.31
C VAL A 199 5.58 9.60 -2.29
N TYR A 200 4.27 9.67 -2.50
CA TYR A 200 3.67 10.87 -3.08
C TYR A 200 3.80 12.03 -2.09
N MET A 201 4.40 13.15 -2.51
CA MET A 201 4.59 14.31 -1.64
C MET A 201 3.90 15.56 -2.19
N GLN A 202 3.22 16.30 -1.32
CA GLN A 202 2.73 17.64 -1.63
C GLN A 202 3.48 18.66 -0.80
N ILE A 203 4.00 19.68 -1.48
CA ILE A 203 4.51 20.90 -0.87
C ILE A 203 3.55 21.99 -1.30
N LYS A 204 2.64 22.38 -0.41
CA LYS A 204 1.64 23.43 -0.69
C LYS A 204 0.67 23.03 -1.83
N LEU A 205 0.59 23.77 -2.93
CA LEU A 205 -0.28 23.47 -4.09
C LEU A 205 0.44 22.70 -5.22
N SER A 206 1.74 22.41 -5.05
CA SER A 206 2.54 21.72 -6.06
C SER A 206 2.71 20.26 -5.69
N GLU A 207 2.24 19.37 -6.58
CA GLU A 207 2.39 17.92 -6.44
C GLU A 207 3.78 17.49 -6.90
N TYR A 208 4.50 16.78 -6.02
CA TYR A 208 5.78 16.15 -6.33
C TYR A 208 5.61 14.63 -6.32
N HIS A 209 5.65 14.06 -7.52
CA HIS A 209 5.55 12.62 -7.71
C HIS A 209 6.92 11.97 -7.48
N LEU A 210 7.21 11.60 -6.23
CA LEU A 210 8.35 10.74 -5.95
C LEU A 210 7.94 9.28 -6.00
N TRP A 211 8.28 8.64 -7.11
CA TRP A 211 8.27 7.18 -7.24
C TRP A 211 9.67 6.68 -6.93
N GLN A 212 9.85 6.04 -5.77
CA GLN A 212 11.13 5.45 -5.42
C GLN A 212 10.92 4.19 -4.59
N ILE A 213 11.55 3.10 -5.01
CA ILE A 213 11.71 1.92 -4.18
C ILE A 213 12.82 2.21 -3.17
N ILE A 214 12.48 2.18 -1.88
CA ILE A 214 13.42 2.35 -0.78
C ILE A 214 13.48 1.01 -0.05
N SER A 215 14.66 0.59 0.40
CA SER A 215 14.83 -0.67 1.13
C SER A 215 15.08 -0.50 2.63
N LYS A 216 15.77 0.56 3.05
CA LYS A 216 16.02 0.88 4.48
C LYS A 216 16.07 2.38 4.74
N ALA A 217 17.10 3.05 4.23
CA ALA A 217 17.25 4.49 4.34
C ALA A 217 17.77 5.03 3.02
N PHE A 218 17.17 6.12 2.56
CA PHE A 218 17.56 6.77 1.33
C PHE A 218 17.45 8.29 1.51
N VAL A 219 18.50 8.99 1.12
CA VAL A 219 18.51 10.45 1.12
C VAL A 219 18.20 10.90 -0.30
N LYS A 220 17.07 11.58 -0.50
CA LYS A 220 16.79 12.25 -1.77
C LYS A 220 16.91 13.74 -1.59
N ILE A 221 17.79 14.34 -2.38
CA ILE A 221 17.93 15.78 -2.41
C ILE A 221 16.76 16.33 -3.22
N PHE A 222 15.82 16.97 -2.54
CA PHE A 222 14.84 17.85 -3.14
C PHE A 222 15.22 19.28 -2.81
N HIS A 223 15.18 20.18 -3.78
CA HIS A 223 15.13 21.60 -3.47
C HIS A 223 13.70 21.96 -3.11
N VAL A 224 13.34 21.75 -1.85
CA VAL A 224 12.11 22.28 -1.28
C VAL A 224 12.35 23.74 -0.93
N ILE A 225 11.79 24.65 -1.73
CA ILE A 225 11.91 26.08 -1.47
C ILE A 225 10.86 26.45 -0.40
N GLY A 226 11.33 26.84 0.78
CA GLY A 226 10.49 27.41 1.84
C GLY A 226 10.24 26.49 3.04
N SER A 227 9.55 27.04 4.05
CA SER A 227 9.24 26.40 5.33
C SER A 227 7.85 25.74 5.37
N ASP A 228 7.22 25.53 4.22
CA ASP A 228 5.85 24.98 4.12
C ASP A 228 5.76 23.54 4.63
N TRP A 229 4.58 22.99 4.89
CA TRP A 229 4.43 21.59 5.34
C TRP A 229 4.69 20.59 4.19
N LEU A 230 5.08 19.37 4.56
CA LEU A 230 5.20 18.20 3.70
C LEU A 230 4.16 17.17 4.10
N LEU A 231 3.54 16.54 3.10
CA LEU A 231 2.63 15.43 3.30
C LEU A 231 3.01 14.27 2.37
N GLY A 232 3.40 13.13 2.95
CA GLY A 232 3.65 11.87 2.22
C GLY A 232 2.38 11.03 2.01
N ASN A 233 2.44 10.00 1.16
CA ASN A 233 1.36 9.03 0.89
C ASN A 233 -0.01 9.72 0.60
N ILE A 234 -0.03 10.58 -0.41
CA ILE A 234 -1.26 11.25 -0.88
C ILE A 234 -2.32 10.20 -1.23
N ASN A 235 -3.58 10.46 -0.86
CA ASN A 235 -4.74 9.59 -1.02
C ASN A 235 -4.60 8.24 -0.30
N GLN A 236 -3.57 8.08 0.53
CA GLN A 236 -3.27 6.85 1.26
C GLN A 236 -3.29 5.62 0.34
N THR A 237 -2.74 5.77 -0.87
CA THR A 237 -2.70 4.68 -1.84
C THR A 237 -1.67 3.62 -1.46
N GLY A 238 -0.63 4.00 -0.72
CA GLY A 238 0.35 3.08 -0.17
C GLY A 238 -0.10 2.46 1.14
N TYR A 239 0.19 1.16 1.32
CA TYR A 239 -0.06 0.42 2.55
C TYR A 239 1.05 0.67 3.58
N PHE A 240 1.19 1.91 4.04
CA PHE A 240 2.19 2.31 5.02
C PHE A 240 1.82 3.58 5.79
N ARG A 241 2.35 3.72 7.00
CA ARG A 241 2.23 4.93 7.81
C ARG A 241 3.32 5.94 7.48
N VAL A 242 3.08 7.21 7.74
CA VAL A 242 4.08 8.27 7.54
C VAL A 242 4.28 9.04 8.83
N ASN A 243 5.55 9.25 9.17
CA ASN A 243 5.98 10.10 10.26
C ASN A 243 6.84 11.25 9.73
N TYR A 244 6.92 12.33 10.48
CA TYR A 244 7.71 13.51 10.14
C TYR A 244 8.49 14.01 11.36
N ASP A 245 9.46 14.88 11.13
CA ASP A 245 10.07 15.67 12.19
C ASP A 245 9.04 16.61 12.88
N LEU A 246 9.35 17.00 14.12
CA LEU A 246 8.45 17.83 14.94
C LEU A 246 8.07 19.14 14.25
N GLN A 247 9.01 19.77 13.55
CA GLN A 247 8.76 21.03 12.86
C GLN A 247 7.70 20.85 11.77
N ASN A 248 7.77 19.77 10.98
CA ASN A 248 6.77 19.49 9.97
C ASN A 248 5.40 19.16 10.59
N TRP A 249 5.36 18.41 11.70
CA TRP A 249 4.12 18.16 12.45
C TRP A 249 3.48 19.47 12.91
N GLU A 250 4.26 20.39 13.48
CA GLU A 250 3.75 21.72 13.88
C GLU A 250 3.18 22.50 12.69
N GLN A 251 3.80 22.43 11.51
CA GLN A 251 3.27 23.08 10.31
C GLN A 251 1.97 22.45 9.82
N LEU A 252 1.86 21.11 9.86
CA LEU A 252 0.62 20.40 9.50
C LEU A 252 -0.52 20.76 10.48
N VAL A 253 -0.23 20.77 11.79
CA VAL A 253 -1.18 21.19 12.83
C VAL A 253 -1.61 22.64 12.62
N LYS A 254 -0.66 23.54 12.33
CA LYS A 254 -0.95 24.94 12.02
C LYS A 254 -1.82 25.08 10.77
N GLN A 255 -1.56 24.31 9.72
CA GLN A 255 -2.38 24.33 8.51
C GLN A 255 -3.80 23.86 8.80
N LEU A 256 -3.97 22.74 9.51
CA LEU A 256 -5.29 22.19 9.85
C LEU A 256 -6.11 23.14 10.73
N THR A 257 -5.46 23.83 11.67
CA THR A 257 -6.12 24.81 12.55
C THR A 257 -6.44 26.13 11.87
N THR A 258 -5.66 26.53 10.85
CA THR A 258 -5.87 27.77 10.10
C THR A 258 -6.91 27.59 8.98
N ASP A 259 -6.72 26.56 8.14
CA ASP A 259 -7.64 26.18 7.08
C ASP A 259 -7.46 24.69 6.73
N HIS A 260 -8.37 23.86 7.28
CA HIS A 260 -8.38 22.43 7.05
C HIS A 260 -8.76 22.03 5.61
N ARG A 261 -9.29 22.94 4.79
CA ARG A 261 -9.75 22.63 3.42
C ARG A 261 -8.62 22.57 2.40
N VAL A 262 -7.44 23.11 2.77
CA VAL A 262 -6.23 23.03 1.95
C VAL A 262 -5.73 21.58 1.83
N LEU A 263 -5.97 20.76 2.86
CA LEU A 263 -5.71 19.34 2.83
C LEU A 263 -7.02 18.59 2.52
N PRO A 264 -7.09 17.82 1.41
CA PRO A 264 -8.20 16.90 1.18
C PRO A 264 -8.58 16.09 2.44
N ILE A 265 -9.88 15.89 2.67
CA ILE A 265 -10.42 15.21 3.87
C ILE A 265 -9.71 13.87 4.14
N ILE A 266 -9.39 13.14 3.08
CA ILE A 266 -8.64 11.88 3.09
C ILE A 266 -7.30 11.98 3.85
N HIS A 267 -6.60 13.12 3.73
CA HIS A 267 -5.35 13.34 4.44
C HIS A 267 -5.55 13.72 5.90
N THR A 268 -6.67 14.38 6.22
CA THR A 268 -6.97 14.71 7.62
C THR A 268 -7.24 13.46 8.44
N THR A 269 -7.96 12.48 7.87
CA THR A 269 -8.14 11.15 8.47
C THR A 269 -6.80 10.47 8.73
N LYS A 270 -5.89 10.51 7.75
CA LYS A 270 -4.54 9.94 7.88
C LYS A 270 -3.75 10.50 9.05
N LEU A 271 -3.80 11.82 9.26
CA LEU A 271 -2.98 12.48 10.28
C LEU A 271 -3.47 12.19 11.71
N ILE A 272 -4.72 11.76 11.86
CA ILE A 272 -5.33 11.40 13.15
C ILE A 272 -5.09 9.92 13.48
N HIS A 273 -5.01 9.05 12.47
CA HIS A 273 -4.88 7.60 12.59
C HIS A 273 -3.44 7.11 12.68
#